data_AF-A0AAN3TAP7-F1
#
_entry.id   AF-A0AAN3TAP7-F1
#
_cell.length_a   1.000
_cell.length_b   1.000
_cell.length_c   1.000
_cell.angle_alpha   90.00
_cell.angle_beta   90.00
_cell.angle_gamma   90.00
#
_symmetry.space_group_name_H-M   'P 1'
#
loop_
_entity.id
_entity.type
_entity.pdbx_description
1 polymer ?
#
loop_
_entity_poly.entity_id
_entity_poly.type
_entity_poly.pdbx_seq_one_letter_code
_entity_poly.pdbx_strand_id
1 'polypeptide(L)'
;MTAKTAPKVTLWEFFQQLGKTFMLPVALLSFCGIMLGIGSSLSSHDVITLIPVLGNPVLQAIFTWMSKIGSFAFSFLPVMFCIAIPLGLARENKGVAAFAGFVGYAVMNLAVNFWLTNKGILPTTDAAVLKANNIQSILGIQSIDTGILGAVIAGIIVWMLHERFHNIRLPDALAFFGGTR
;
A
#
# COMPACT_ATOMS: atom_id res chain seq x y z
N MET A 1 37.01 -14.56 7.77
CA MET A 1 36.32 -13.34 7.30
C MET A 1 35.29 -12.97 8.35
N THR A 2 35.53 -11.89 9.09
CA THR A 2 34.71 -11.46 10.24
C THR A 2 33.34 -11.03 9.75
N ALA A 3 32.31 -11.79 10.13
CA ALA A 3 30.92 -11.39 9.92
C ALA A 3 30.69 -10.08 10.69
N LYS A 4 30.58 -8.97 9.96
CA LYS A 4 30.26 -7.66 10.52
C LYS A 4 28.84 -7.76 11.05
N THR A 5 28.69 -8.05 12.34
CA THR A 5 27.39 -8.08 13.01
C THR A 5 26.76 -6.71 12.89
N ALA A 6 25.71 -6.60 12.08
CA ALA A 6 24.95 -5.37 11.94
C ALA A 6 24.48 -4.91 13.32
N PRO A 7 24.56 -3.60 13.64
CA PRO A 7 24.16 -3.11 14.96
C PRO A 7 22.67 -3.43 15.18
N LYS A 8 22.32 -4.00 16.33
CA LYS A 8 20.93 -4.28 16.70
C LYS A 8 20.18 -2.96 16.76
N VAL A 9 19.13 -2.80 15.96
CA VAL A 9 18.24 -1.63 16.05
C VAL A 9 17.61 -1.66 17.44
N THR A 10 17.76 -0.59 18.22
CA THR A 10 17.05 -0.49 19.49
C THR A 10 15.56 -0.30 19.23
N LEU A 11 14.70 -0.77 20.14
CA LEU A 11 13.24 -0.64 19.99
C LEU A 11 12.82 0.83 19.76
N TRP A 12 13.50 1.76 20.43
CA TRP A 12 13.29 3.19 20.27
C TRP A 12 13.67 3.71 18.87
N GLU A 13 14.85 3.33 18.37
CA GLU A 13 15.28 3.70 17.01
C GLU A 13 14.33 3.13 15.95
N PHE A 14 13.81 1.91 16.15
CA PHE A 14 12.82 1.31 15.25
C PHE A 14 11.56 2.18 15.16
N PHE A 15 10.94 2.54 16.29
CA PHE A 15 9.75 3.39 16.29
C PHE A 15 10.02 4.78 15.70
N GLN A 16 11.21 5.34 15.94
CA GLN A 16 11.60 6.63 15.37
C GLN A 16 11.77 6.56 13.85
N GLN A 17 12.41 5.51 13.32
CA GLN A 17 12.58 5.32 11.88
C GLN A 17 11.25 4.98 11.20
N LEU A 18 10.41 4.16 11.83
CA LEU A 18 9.06 3.84 11.37
C LEU A 18 8.22 5.13 11.22
N GLY A 19 8.24 6.00 12.24
CA GLY A 19 7.54 7.29 12.20
C GLY A 19 8.01 8.21 11.08
N LYS A 20 9.34 8.30 10.86
CA LYS A 20 9.91 9.06 9.72
C LYS A 20 9.47 8.49 8.38
N THR A 21 9.36 7.18 8.29
CA THR A 21 8.98 6.47 7.06
C THR A 21 7.52 6.71 6.67
N PHE A 22 6.63 6.81 7.66
CA PHE A 22 5.22 7.15 7.45
C PHE A 22 5.01 8.57 6.92
N MET A 23 5.98 9.46 7.07
CA MET A 23 5.86 10.83 6.59
C MET A 23 5.70 10.90 5.06
N LEU A 24 6.30 9.98 4.31
CA LEU A 24 6.27 10.00 2.84
C LEU A 24 4.85 9.74 2.28
N PRO A 25 4.13 8.68 2.67
CA PRO A 25 2.72 8.52 2.29
C PRO A 25 1.78 9.59 2.85
N VAL A 26 2.01 10.02 4.10
CA VAL A 26 1.12 10.98 4.78
C VAL A 26 1.18 12.38 4.14
N ALA A 27 2.35 12.81 3.69
CA ALA A 27 2.49 14.09 2.99
C ALA A 27 1.66 14.11 1.68
N LEU A 28 1.65 13.00 0.94
CA LEU A 28 0.84 12.87 -0.27
C LEU A 28 -0.67 12.88 0.04
N LEU A 29 -1.07 12.27 1.15
CA LEU A 29 -2.46 12.23 1.60
C LEU A 29 -3.05 13.63 1.81
N SER A 30 -2.25 14.56 2.36
CA SER A 30 -2.69 15.94 2.58
C SER A 30 -3.03 16.66 1.27
N PHE A 31 -2.12 16.59 0.29
CA PHE A 31 -2.35 17.20 -1.03
C PHE A 31 -3.55 16.57 -1.75
N CYS A 32 -3.62 15.24 -1.78
CA CYS A 32 -4.73 14.50 -2.34
C CYS A 32 -6.06 14.79 -1.62
N GLY A 33 -6.03 15.01 -0.31
CA GLY A 33 -7.20 15.38 0.50
C GLY A 33 -7.75 16.75 0.14
N ILE A 34 -6.88 17.77 -0.04
CA ILE A 34 -7.30 19.10 -0.51
C ILE A 34 -7.91 18.99 -1.91
N MET A 35 -7.24 18.29 -2.82
CA MET A 35 -7.70 18.10 -4.19
C MET A 35 -9.06 17.38 -4.25
N LEU A 36 -9.22 16.30 -3.48
CA LEU A 36 -10.47 15.56 -3.33
C LEU A 36 -11.58 16.46 -2.76
N GLY A 37 -11.28 17.21 -1.70
CA GLY A 37 -12.22 18.08 -1.00
C GLY A 37 -12.73 19.23 -1.87
N ILE A 38 -11.84 19.90 -2.62
CA ILE A 38 -12.26 20.95 -3.56
C ILE A 38 -13.09 20.32 -4.69
N GLY A 39 -12.65 19.18 -5.25
CA GLY A 39 -13.34 18.54 -6.35
C GLY A 39 -14.74 18.06 -5.96
N SER A 40 -14.88 17.46 -4.77
CA SER A 40 -16.16 16.92 -4.30
C SER A 40 -17.12 18.03 -3.88
N SER A 41 -16.60 19.09 -3.25
CA SER A 41 -17.42 20.22 -2.83
C SER A 41 -17.98 20.98 -4.03
N LEU A 42 -17.15 21.27 -5.04
CA LEU A 42 -17.59 22.04 -6.21
C LEU A 42 -18.43 21.24 -7.21
N SER A 43 -18.37 19.90 -7.15
CA SER A 43 -19.19 19.01 -7.98
C SER A 43 -20.51 18.57 -7.32
N SER A 44 -20.76 18.96 -6.07
CA SER A 44 -21.94 18.55 -5.31
C SER A 44 -23.22 19.22 -5.81
N HIS A 45 -24.33 18.49 -5.77
CA HIS A 45 -25.63 18.96 -6.27
C HIS A 45 -26.07 20.25 -5.57
N ASP A 46 -25.85 20.35 -4.27
CA ASP A 46 -26.18 21.53 -3.45
C ASP A 46 -25.39 22.79 -3.84
N VAL A 47 -24.17 22.64 -4.34
CA VAL A 47 -23.33 23.77 -4.76
C VAL A 47 -23.70 24.20 -6.18
N ILE A 48 -24.12 23.25 -7.01
CA ILE A 48 -24.62 23.53 -8.37
C ILE A 48 -25.96 24.27 -8.32
N THR A 49 -26.83 23.98 -7.34
CA THR A 49 -28.09 24.72 -7.16
C THR A 49 -27.85 26.15 -6.67
N LEU A 50 -26.82 26.38 -5.86
CA LEU A 50 -26.44 27.72 -5.37
C LEU A 50 -25.67 28.55 -6.40
N ILE A 51 -24.85 27.91 -7.24
CA ILE A 51 -24.06 28.57 -8.29
C ILE A 51 -24.27 27.84 -9.63
N PRO A 52 -25.29 28.23 -10.43
CA PRO A 52 -25.66 27.55 -11.68
C PRO A 52 -24.53 27.48 -12.71
N VAL A 53 -23.55 28.40 -12.65
CA VAL A 53 -22.36 28.42 -13.51
C VAL A 53 -21.51 27.16 -13.33
N LEU A 54 -21.49 26.55 -12.14
CA LEU A 54 -20.74 25.32 -11.86
C LEU A 54 -21.39 24.08 -12.49
N GLY A 55 -22.67 24.15 -12.87
CA GLY A 55 -23.37 23.08 -13.58
C GLY A 55 -22.92 22.89 -15.04
N ASN A 56 -21.96 23.67 -15.53
CA ASN A 56 -21.41 23.48 -16.88
C ASN A 56 -20.75 22.09 -16.99
N PRO A 57 -21.08 21.29 -18.01
CA PRO A 57 -20.49 19.96 -18.21
C PRO A 57 -18.95 19.93 -18.19
N VAL A 58 -18.30 20.99 -18.69
CA VAL A 58 -16.84 21.11 -18.71
C VAL A 58 -16.26 21.34 -17.32
N LEU A 59 -16.86 22.22 -16.52
CA LEU A 59 -16.41 22.48 -15.15
C LEU A 59 -16.65 21.28 -14.25
N GLN A 60 -17.81 20.63 -14.41
CA GLN A 60 -18.14 19.41 -13.67
C GLN A 60 -17.20 18.25 -14.03
N ALA A 61 -16.81 18.13 -15.30
CA ALA A 61 -15.79 17.16 -15.72
C ALA A 61 -14.43 17.42 -15.04
N ILE A 62 -14.01 18.69 -14.91
CA ILE A 62 -12.78 19.05 -14.21
C ILE A 62 -12.88 18.71 -12.71
N PHE A 63 -13.97 19.07 -12.04
CA PHE A 63 -14.13 18.81 -10.60
C PHE A 63 -14.23 17.31 -10.29
N THR A 64 -14.97 16.55 -11.10
CA THR A 64 -15.04 15.10 -10.94
C THR A 64 -13.71 14.42 -11.24
N TRP A 65 -12.97 14.86 -12.25
CA TRP A 65 -11.59 14.43 -12.51
C TRP A 65 -10.69 14.71 -11.30
N MET A 66 -10.80 15.92 -10.74
CA MET A 66 -10.04 16.34 -9.56
C MET A 66 -10.36 15.47 -8.34
N SER A 67 -11.63 15.14 -8.10
CA SER A 67 -12.01 14.18 -7.05
C SER A 67 -11.48 12.78 -7.31
N LYS A 68 -11.57 12.27 -8.55
CA LYS A 68 -11.10 10.92 -8.87
C LYS A 68 -9.60 10.79 -8.65
N ILE A 69 -8.80 11.75 -9.12
CA ILE A 69 -7.35 11.74 -8.89
C ILE A 69 -7.02 12.04 -7.42
N GLY A 70 -7.76 12.94 -6.77
CA GLY A 70 -7.61 13.21 -5.34
C GLY A 70 -7.84 11.97 -4.47
N SER A 71 -8.69 11.03 -4.90
CA SER A 71 -8.90 9.77 -4.19
C SER A 71 -7.73 8.78 -4.28
N PHE A 72 -6.76 8.98 -5.18
CA PHE A 72 -5.62 8.07 -5.40
C PHE A 72 -4.88 7.72 -4.10
N ALA A 73 -4.50 8.72 -3.31
CA ALA A 73 -3.73 8.49 -2.09
C ALA A 73 -4.52 7.74 -1.02
N PHE A 74 -5.85 7.77 -1.07
CA PHE A 74 -6.72 7.04 -0.15
C PHE A 74 -6.93 5.59 -0.63
N SER A 75 -7.16 5.40 -1.93
CA SER A 75 -7.38 4.07 -2.51
C SER A 75 -6.13 3.19 -2.49
N PHE A 76 -4.96 3.78 -2.70
CA PHE A 76 -3.68 3.05 -2.72
C PHE A 76 -2.89 3.20 -1.41
N LEU A 77 -3.52 3.72 -0.36
CA LEU A 77 -2.85 3.98 0.91
C LEU A 77 -2.16 2.74 1.49
N PRO A 78 -2.80 1.56 1.56
CA PRO A 78 -2.13 0.35 2.07
C PRO A 78 -0.86 0.02 1.25
N VAL A 79 -0.94 0.11 -0.08
CA VAL A 79 0.19 -0.19 -0.97
C VAL A 79 1.35 0.77 -0.73
N MET A 80 1.07 2.08 -0.60
CA MET A 80 2.10 3.08 -0.34
C MET A 80 2.82 2.82 0.99
N PHE A 81 2.08 2.45 2.05
CA PHE A 81 2.69 2.10 3.33
C PHE A 81 3.53 0.83 3.25
N CYS A 82 3.07 -0.18 2.52
CA CYS A 82 3.81 -1.43 2.36
C CYS A 82 5.14 -1.24 1.61
N ILE A 83 5.20 -0.29 0.66
CA ILE A 83 6.43 0.08 -0.05
C ILE A 83 7.32 0.98 0.83
N ALA A 84 6.71 1.96 1.51
CA ALA A 84 7.44 2.94 2.29
C ALA A 84 8.20 2.28 3.45
N ILE A 85 7.59 1.33 4.18
CA ILE A 85 8.21 0.72 5.37
C ILE A 85 9.56 0.07 5.06
N PRO A 86 9.68 -0.90 4.13
CA PRO A 86 10.97 -1.44 3.73
C PRO A 86 11.92 -0.39 3.18
N LEU A 87 11.42 0.58 2.40
CA LEU A 87 12.23 1.67 1.83
C LEU A 87 12.91 2.51 2.93
N GLY A 88 12.17 2.82 4.00
CA GLY A 88 12.64 3.70 5.08
C GLY A 88 13.43 2.98 6.16
N LEU A 89 13.14 1.70 6.42
CA LEU A 89 13.83 0.89 7.43
C LEU A 89 15.05 0.12 6.90
N ALA A 90 15.13 -0.15 5.58
CA ALA A 90 16.27 -0.87 5.02
C ALA A 90 17.55 -0.03 5.08
N ARG A 91 18.66 -0.66 5.48
CA ARG A 91 19.98 -0.02 5.55
C ARG A 91 20.66 -0.01 4.20
N GLU A 92 20.63 -1.15 3.52
CA GLU A 92 21.23 -1.37 2.20
C GLU A 92 20.14 -1.66 1.17
N ASN A 93 20.43 -1.42 -0.11
CA ASN A 93 19.55 -1.78 -1.24
C ASN A 93 18.08 -1.36 -1.08
N LYS A 94 17.86 -0.13 -0.60
CA LYS A 94 16.53 0.42 -0.28
C LYS A 94 15.50 0.26 -1.41
N GLY A 95 15.94 0.40 -2.66
CA GLY A 95 15.06 0.20 -3.83
C GLY A 95 14.55 -1.23 -3.98
N VAL A 96 15.42 -2.22 -3.73
CA VAL A 96 15.03 -3.64 -3.74
C VAL A 96 14.10 -3.95 -2.58
N ALA A 97 14.39 -3.43 -1.38
CA ALA A 97 13.53 -3.58 -0.22
C ALA A 97 12.11 -3.03 -0.49
N ALA A 98 12.02 -1.83 -1.10
CA ALA A 98 10.76 -1.21 -1.47
C ALA A 98 9.97 -2.05 -2.50
N PHE A 99 10.66 -2.58 -3.51
CA PHE A 99 10.07 -3.47 -4.50
C PHE A 99 9.56 -4.77 -3.85
N ALA A 100 10.35 -5.38 -2.97
CA ALA A 100 9.94 -6.54 -2.20
C ALA A 100 8.69 -6.25 -1.34
N GLY A 101 8.53 -5.01 -0.85
CA GLY A 101 7.34 -4.58 -0.11
C GLY A 101 6.07 -4.67 -0.96
N PHE A 102 6.14 -4.11 -2.18
CA PHE A 102 5.04 -4.22 -3.15
C PHE A 102 4.71 -5.67 -3.50
N VAL A 103 5.74 -6.46 -3.84
CA VAL A 103 5.56 -7.87 -4.23
C VAL A 103 4.99 -8.68 -3.07
N GLY A 104 5.51 -8.49 -1.85
CA GLY A 104 5.02 -9.18 -0.65
C GLY A 104 3.55 -8.88 -0.36
N TYR A 105 3.13 -7.62 -0.53
CA TYR A 105 1.72 -7.23 -0.38
C TYR A 105 0.82 -7.86 -1.45
N ALA A 106 1.26 -7.88 -2.71
CA ALA A 106 0.52 -8.52 -3.80
C ALA A 106 0.37 -10.03 -3.55
N VAL A 107 1.45 -10.72 -3.17
CA VAL A 107 1.45 -12.15 -2.84
C VAL A 107 0.55 -12.45 -1.64
N MET A 108 0.55 -11.61 -0.62
CA MET A 108 -0.36 -11.74 0.52
C MET A 108 -1.82 -11.71 0.07
N ASN A 109 -2.21 -10.74 -0.78
CA ASN A 109 -3.57 -10.65 -1.31
C ASN A 109 -3.95 -11.85 -2.19
N LEU A 110 -3.02 -12.37 -2.98
CA LEU A 110 -3.22 -13.60 -3.75
C LEU A 110 -3.39 -14.83 -2.85
N ALA A 111 -2.61 -14.93 -1.77
CA ALA A 111 -2.73 -16.03 -0.81
C ALA A 111 -4.09 -16.01 -0.09
N VAL A 112 -4.56 -14.82 0.29
CA VAL A 112 -5.90 -14.62 0.88
C VAL A 112 -6.99 -14.99 -0.13
N ASN A 113 -6.86 -14.55 -1.39
CA ASN A 113 -7.78 -14.92 -2.47
C ASN A 113 -7.86 -16.43 -2.67
N PHE A 114 -6.71 -17.12 -2.70
CA PHE A 114 -6.64 -18.58 -2.79
C PHE A 114 -7.34 -19.25 -1.61
N TRP A 115 -7.10 -18.79 -0.39
CA TRP A 115 -7.74 -19.33 0.81
C TRP A 115 -9.26 -19.19 0.77
N LEU A 116 -9.76 -18.03 0.35
CA LEU A 116 -11.19 -17.77 0.23
C LEU A 116 -11.85 -18.60 -0.89
N THR A 117 -11.13 -18.83 -1.99
CA THR A 117 -11.57 -19.71 -3.08
C THR A 117 -11.70 -21.15 -2.58
N ASN A 118 -10.72 -21.64 -1.82
CA ASN A 118 -10.76 -22.98 -1.23
C ASN A 118 -11.87 -23.15 -0.17
N LYS A 119 -12.29 -22.05 0.47
CA LYS A 119 -13.44 -22.03 1.38
C LYS A 119 -14.80 -21.92 0.68
N GLY A 120 -14.83 -21.82 -0.66
CA GLY A 120 -16.05 -21.70 -1.45
C GLY A 120 -16.74 -20.33 -1.34
N ILE A 121 -16.05 -19.32 -0.78
CA ILE A 121 -16.57 -17.95 -0.64
C ILE A 121 -16.34 -17.15 -1.95
N LEU A 122 -15.42 -17.63 -2.80
CA LEU A 122 -15.04 -17.03 -4.07
C LEU A 122 -15.04 -18.06 -5.22
N PRO A 123 -15.27 -17.62 -6.47
CA PRO A 123 -15.66 -16.26 -6.86
C PRO A 123 -17.17 -16.03 -6.63
N THR A 124 -17.52 -14.99 -5.88
CA THR A 124 -18.92 -14.59 -5.69
C THR A 124 -19.10 -13.13 -6.07
N THR A 125 -20.22 -12.79 -6.68
CA THR A 125 -20.65 -11.42 -6.99
C THR A 125 -21.70 -10.90 -6.01
N ASP A 126 -22.06 -11.72 -5.01
CA ASP A 126 -23.11 -11.41 -4.05
C ASP A 126 -22.64 -10.40 -3.01
N ALA A 127 -23.16 -9.17 -3.11
CA ALA A 127 -22.79 -8.05 -2.24
C ALA A 127 -22.96 -8.35 -0.73
N ALA A 128 -23.87 -9.25 -0.36
CA ALA A 128 -24.06 -9.68 1.02
C ALA A 128 -22.88 -10.52 1.56
N VAL A 129 -22.35 -11.43 0.74
CA VAL A 129 -21.22 -12.31 1.11
C VAL A 129 -19.91 -11.53 1.13
N LEU A 130 -19.73 -10.60 0.19
CA LEU A 130 -18.57 -9.70 0.18
C LEU A 130 -18.55 -8.79 1.42
N LYS A 131 -19.69 -8.19 1.78
CA LYS A 131 -19.78 -7.31 2.95
C LYS A 131 -19.67 -8.07 4.27
N ALA A 132 -20.21 -9.28 4.35
CA ALA A 132 -20.11 -10.11 5.55
C ALA A 132 -18.67 -10.56 5.86
N ASN A 133 -17.86 -10.80 4.83
CA ASN A 133 -16.47 -11.26 4.97
C ASN A 133 -15.44 -10.13 4.79
N ASN A 134 -15.89 -8.89 4.68
CA ASN A 134 -15.05 -7.71 4.43
C ASN A 134 -14.12 -7.88 3.22
N ILE A 135 -14.65 -8.42 2.12
CA ILE A 135 -13.90 -8.68 0.88
C ILE A 135 -13.99 -7.43 -0.01
N GLN A 136 -12.83 -6.93 -0.43
CA GLN A 136 -12.66 -5.79 -1.33
C GLN A 136 -11.76 -6.18 -2.51
N SER A 137 -11.85 -5.44 -3.62
CA SER A 137 -10.92 -5.59 -4.74
C SER A 137 -9.67 -4.74 -4.50
N ILE A 138 -8.63 -5.37 -3.96
CA ILE A 138 -7.33 -4.74 -3.68
C ILE A 138 -6.41 -5.04 -4.86
N LEU A 139 -5.99 -4.00 -5.60
CA LEU A 139 -5.15 -4.16 -6.80
C LEU A 139 -5.74 -5.09 -7.88
N GLY A 140 -7.07 -5.21 -7.95
CA GLY A 140 -7.77 -6.13 -8.86
C GLY A 140 -7.87 -7.56 -8.34
N ILE A 141 -7.39 -7.83 -7.12
CA ILE A 141 -7.50 -9.14 -6.45
C ILE A 141 -8.60 -9.04 -5.40
N GLN A 142 -9.59 -9.93 -5.45
CA GLN A 142 -10.60 -10.02 -4.40
C GLN A 142 -9.96 -10.62 -3.14
N SER A 143 -9.76 -9.80 -2.12
CA SER A 143 -9.06 -10.16 -0.89
C SER A 143 -9.76 -9.52 0.31
N ILE A 144 -9.45 -9.98 1.51
CA ILE A 144 -9.98 -9.38 2.74
C ILE A 144 -9.36 -8.00 2.90
N ASP A 145 -10.19 -6.99 3.18
CA ASP A 145 -9.71 -5.64 3.50
C ASP A 145 -9.10 -5.61 4.91
N THR A 146 -7.79 -5.79 4.93
CA THR A 146 -6.97 -5.63 6.14
C THR A 146 -6.65 -4.15 6.44
N GLY A 147 -7.09 -3.24 5.57
CA GLY A 147 -6.76 -1.82 5.62
C GLY A 147 -5.26 -1.54 5.65
N ILE A 148 -4.93 -0.41 6.28
CA ILE A 148 -3.55 0.07 6.45
C ILE A 148 -2.75 -0.87 7.36
N LEU A 149 -3.38 -1.40 8.40
CA LEU A 149 -2.71 -2.24 9.40
C LEU A 149 -2.11 -3.51 8.77
N GLY A 150 -2.86 -4.20 7.90
CA GLY A 150 -2.32 -5.38 7.20
C GLY A 150 -1.14 -5.04 6.29
N ALA A 151 -1.18 -3.89 5.62
CA ALA A 151 -0.05 -3.42 4.82
C ALA A 151 1.18 -3.05 5.66
N VAL A 152 0.98 -2.45 6.84
CA VAL A 152 2.08 -2.14 7.76
C VAL A 152 2.74 -3.41 8.26
N ILE A 153 1.95 -4.40 8.68
CA ILE A 153 2.46 -5.69 9.15
C ILE A 153 3.21 -6.40 8.02
N ALA A 154 2.64 -6.46 6.81
CA ALA A 154 3.32 -7.03 5.65
C ALA A 154 4.64 -6.32 5.34
N GLY A 155 4.66 -4.98 5.38
CA GLY A 155 5.87 -4.19 5.15
C GLY A 155 6.96 -4.45 6.20
N ILE A 156 6.60 -4.60 7.47
CA ILE A 156 7.55 -4.95 8.54
C ILE A 156 8.11 -6.36 8.32
N ILE A 157 7.26 -7.34 7.98
CA ILE A 157 7.70 -8.71 7.70
C ILE A 157 8.68 -8.72 6.53
N VAL A 158 8.37 -8.02 5.44
CA VAL A 158 9.25 -7.91 4.27
C VAL A 158 10.58 -7.26 4.64
N TRP A 159 10.56 -6.18 5.42
CA TRP A 159 11.79 -5.54 5.90
C TRP A 159 12.66 -6.51 6.72
N MET A 160 12.04 -7.25 7.65
CA MET A 160 12.77 -8.25 8.46
C MET A 160 13.39 -9.35 7.59
N LEU A 161 12.67 -9.81 6.56
CA LEU A 161 13.19 -10.78 5.59
C LEU A 161 14.34 -10.19 4.77
N HIS A 162 14.20 -8.96 4.28
CA HIS A 162 15.25 -8.27 3.55
C HIS A 162 16.51 -8.13 4.39
N GLU A 163 16.42 -7.61 5.63
CA GLU A 163 17.59 -7.46 6.52
C GLU A 163 18.27 -8.81 6.82
N ARG A 164 17.51 -9.92 6.85
CA ARG A 164 18.06 -11.25 7.10
C ARG A 164 18.70 -11.89 5.87
N PHE A 165 18.14 -11.71 4.68
CA PHE A 165 18.50 -12.50 3.49
C PHE A 165 19.24 -11.72 2.39
N HIS A 166 19.29 -10.39 2.42
CA HIS A 166 19.88 -9.55 1.36
C HIS A 166 21.38 -9.80 1.07
N ASN A 167 22.10 -10.47 1.97
CA ASN A 167 23.53 -10.77 1.82
C ASN A 167 23.82 -12.28 1.90
N ILE A 168 22.81 -13.14 1.74
CA ILE A 168 22.98 -14.59 1.81
C ILE A 168 23.74 -15.10 0.57
N ARG A 169 24.73 -15.98 0.80
CA ARG A 169 25.42 -16.69 -0.28
C ARG A 169 24.83 -18.09 -0.39
N LEU A 170 24.21 -18.39 -1.51
CA LEU A 170 23.62 -19.69 -1.81
C LEU A 170 24.65 -20.61 -2.49
N PRO A 171 24.45 -21.95 -2.45
CA PRO A 171 25.28 -22.91 -3.17
C PRO A 171 25.31 -22.62 -4.68
N ASP A 172 26.33 -23.10 -5.40
CA ASP A 172 26.57 -22.77 -6.82
C ASP A 172 25.34 -22.99 -7.73
N ALA A 173 24.54 -24.03 -7.47
CA ALA A 173 23.30 -24.29 -8.21
C ALA A 173 22.21 -23.20 -8.06
N LEU A 174 22.21 -22.46 -6.94
CA LEU A 174 21.26 -21.39 -6.62
C LEU A 174 21.95 -20.03 -6.50
N ALA A 175 23.21 -19.90 -6.90
CA ALA A 175 24.00 -18.67 -6.75
C ALA A 175 23.35 -17.47 -7.46
N PHE A 176 22.53 -17.70 -8.48
CA PHE A 176 21.73 -16.68 -9.14
C PHE A 176 20.74 -15.95 -8.20
N PHE A 177 20.19 -16.65 -7.20
CA PHE A 177 19.27 -16.11 -6.19
C PHE A 177 20.00 -15.62 -4.92
N GLY A 178 21.34 -15.60 -4.95
CA GLY A 178 22.14 -15.11 -3.83
C GLY A 178 22.15 -13.57 -3.79
N GLY A 179 22.31 -13.02 -2.59
CA GLY A 179 22.40 -11.59 -2.35
C GLY A 179 21.05 -10.88 -2.40
N THR A 180 20.95 -9.83 -3.21
CA THR A 180 19.83 -8.87 -3.22
C THR A 180 18.73 -9.21 -4.23
N ARG A 181 18.81 -10.37 -4.87
CA ARG A 181 17.90 -10.77 -5.97
C ARG A 181 16.75 -11.61 -5.46
#